data_AF-A0A7Z0BE41-F1
#
_entry.id   AF-A0A7Z0BE41-F1
#
_cell.length_a   1.000
_cell.length_b   1.000
_cell.length_c   1.000
_cell.angle_alpha   90.00
_cell.angle_beta   90.00
_cell.angle_gamma   90.00
#
_symmetry.space_group_name_H-M   'P 1'
#
loop_
_entity.id
_entity.type
_entity.pdbx_description
1 polymer ?
#
loop_
_entity_poly.entity_id
_entity_poly.type
_entity_poly.pdbx_seq_one_letter_code
_entity_poly.pdbx_strand_id
1 'polypeptide(L)'
;MAKHRYDTEEGWGGGWYRSNGITFAIGADSLPLARASWRDKRGNTGTVAFTGPGDAFVGTYQRVGEGAIGYRGRSPAPTKGE
;
A
#
# COMPACT_ATOMS: atom_id res chain seq x y z
N MET A 1 -8.12 14.37 -8.41
CA MET A 1 -7.02 13.45 -8.05
C MET A 1 -6.97 13.28 -6.54
N ALA A 2 -7.67 12.26 -6.06
CA ALA A 2 -7.63 11.85 -4.67
C ALA A 2 -6.24 11.28 -4.31
N LYS A 3 -5.77 11.59 -3.10
CA LYS A 3 -4.54 11.03 -2.51
C LYS A 3 -4.91 10.18 -1.30
N HIS A 4 -4.47 8.92 -1.31
CA HIS A 4 -4.69 7.97 -0.22
C HIS A 4 -3.35 7.60 0.39
N ARG A 5 -3.11 8.02 1.64
CA ARG A 5 -1.91 7.68 2.41
C ARG A 5 -2.18 6.44 3.25
N TYR A 6 -1.21 5.55 3.33
CA TYR A 6 -1.25 4.37 4.18
C TYR A 6 0.03 4.27 5.00
N ASP A 7 -0.13 3.92 6.27
CA ASP A 7 0.94 3.35 7.09
C ASP A 7 1.08 1.88 6.72
N THR A 8 2.30 1.43 6.45
CA THR A 8 2.53 0.13 5.83
C THR A 8 3.39 -0.78 6.70
N GLU A 9 3.14 -2.07 6.53
CA GLU A 9 3.93 -3.13 7.12
C GLU A 9 4.29 -4.14 6.04
N GLU A 10 5.48 -4.68 6.16
CA GLU A 10 6.04 -5.71 5.30
C GLU A 10 6.15 -7.02 6.11
N GLY A 11 5.79 -8.15 5.50
CA GLY A 11 5.61 -9.43 6.18
C GLY A 11 6.60 -10.48 5.70
N TRP A 12 7.47 -10.92 6.59
CA TRP A 12 8.44 -12.00 6.34
C TRP A 12 8.80 -12.70 7.66
N GLY A 13 9.34 -13.92 7.59
CA GLY A 13 9.79 -14.66 8.79
C GLY A 13 8.71 -14.91 9.85
N GLY A 14 7.43 -14.92 9.45
CA GLY A 14 6.28 -15.08 10.37
C GLY A 14 5.83 -13.79 11.09
N GLY A 15 6.50 -12.66 10.86
CA GLY A 15 6.19 -11.37 11.47
C GLY A 15 5.74 -10.30 10.47
N TRP A 16 5.28 -9.17 11.01
CA TRP A 16 4.98 -7.94 10.27
C TRP A 16 5.80 -6.80 10.85
N TYR A 17 6.44 -6.01 9.99
CA TYR A 17 7.37 -4.96 10.38
C TYR A 17 7.01 -3.65 9.69
N ARG A 18 7.03 -2.55 10.43
CA ARG A 18 6.72 -1.22 9.90
C ARG A 18 7.65 -0.84 8.74
N SER A 19 7.11 -0.16 7.74
CA SER A 19 7.84 0.42 6.62
C SER A 19 7.44 1.88 6.38
N ASN A 20 7.99 2.52 5.34
CA ASN A 20 7.93 3.98 5.14
C ASN A 20 6.56 4.55 4.70
N GLY A 21 5.52 3.73 4.70
CA GLY A 21 4.20 4.07 4.16
C GLY A 21 4.19 4.25 2.65
N ILE A 22 3.00 4.37 2.07
CA ILE A 22 2.81 4.62 0.63
C ILE A 22 1.66 5.60 0.42
N THR A 23 1.76 6.40 -0.64
CA THR A 23 0.69 7.30 -1.07
C THR A 23 0.27 6.93 -2.49
N PHE A 24 -0.99 6.57 -2.68
CA PHE A 24 -1.59 6.39 -4.00
C PHE A 24 -2.27 7.68 -4.41
N ALA A 25 -1.94 8.20 -5.57
CA ALA A 25 -2.64 9.33 -6.17
C ALA A 25 -3.36 8.81 -7.43
N ILE A 26 -4.69 8.90 -7.46
CA ILE A 26 -5.53 8.31 -8.52
C ILE A 26 -6.39 9.41 -9.13
N GLY A 27 -6.38 9.47 -10.47
CA GLY A 27 -7.09 10.50 -11.24
C GLY A 27 -8.56 10.18 -11.53
N ALA A 28 -9.05 9.01 -11.09
CA ALA A 28 -10.46 8.62 -11.23
C ALA A 28 -11.17 8.86 -9.90
N ASP A 29 -11.95 9.95 -9.83
CA ASP A 29 -12.54 10.42 -8.58
C ASP A 29 -13.85 9.68 -8.19
N SER A 30 -14.33 8.72 -9.00
CA SER A 30 -15.67 8.10 -8.83
C SER A 30 -15.74 6.58 -8.71
N LEU A 31 -14.62 5.86 -8.75
CA LEU A 31 -14.60 4.39 -8.64
C LEU A 31 -13.92 3.94 -7.34
N PRO A 32 -14.46 2.92 -6.66
CA PRO A 32 -13.83 2.37 -5.46
C PRO A 32 -12.46 1.79 -5.79
N LEU A 33 -11.51 1.98 -4.88
CA LEU A 33 -10.19 1.36 -4.99
C LEU A 33 -10.33 -0.16 -4.90
N ALA A 34 -9.94 -0.86 -5.96
CA ALA A 34 -9.99 -2.32 -6.01
C ALA A 34 -8.58 -2.92 -5.91
N ARG A 35 -7.70 -2.55 -6.84
CA ARG A 35 -6.31 -3.03 -6.88
C ARG A 35 -5.37 -1.95 -7.39
N ALA A 36 -4.12 -2.01 -6.97
CA ALA A 36 -3.04 -1.24 -7.55
C ALA A 36 -1.82 -2.14 -7.77
N SER A 37 -1.15 -1.96 -8.90
CA SER A 37 0.14 -2.56 -9.20
C SER A 37 1.09 -1.47 -9.68
N TRP A 38 2.35 -1.54 -9.25
CA TRP A 38 3.36 -0.55 -9.63
C TRP A 38 4.75 -1.18 -9.76
N ARG A 39 5.63 -0.42 -10.41
CA ARG A 39 7.08 -0.63 -10.42
C ARG A 39 7.75 0.71 -10.16
N ASP A 40 8.63 0.79 -9.18
CA ASP A 40 9.38 2.01 -8.88
C ASP A 40 10.64 2.15 -9.74
N LYS A 41 11.32 3.29 -9.64
CA LYS A 41 12.55 3.57 -10.40
C LYS A 41 13.74 2.67 -10.03
N ARG A 42 13.72 2.05 -8.85
CA ARG A 42 14.74 1.07 -8.43
C ARG A 42 14.41 -0.34 -8.95
N GLY A 43 13.25 -0.51 -9.58
CA GLY A 43 12.77 -1.78 -10.11
C GLY A 43 12.01 -2.63 -9.10
N ASN A 44 11.72 -2.12 -7.90
CA ASN A 44 10.87 -2.84 -6.95
C ASN A 44 9.43 -2.85 -7.46
N THR A 45 8.71 -3.93 -7.19
CA THR A 45 7.33 -4.09 -7.63
C THR A 45 6.41 -4.27 -6.44
N GLY A 46 5.15 -3.90 -6.61
CA GLY A 46 4.10 -4.22 -5.65
C GLY A 46 2.77 -4.41 -6.32
N THR A 47 1.95 -5.27 -5.73
CA THR A 47 0.56 -5.52 -6.13
C THR A 47 -0.27 -5.67 -4.87
N VAL A 48 -1.32 -4.87 -4.74
CA VAL A 48 -2.20 -4.85 -3.57
C VAL A 48 -3.66 -4.86 -3.98
N ALA A 49 -4.50 -5.47 -3.15
CA ALA A 49 -5.94 -5.35 -3.20
C ALA A 49 -6.42 -4.52 -2.01
N PHE A 50 -7.25 -3.52 -2.27
CA PHE A 50 -7.84 -2.68 -1.25
C PHE A 50 -9.04 -3.36 -0.62
N THR A 51 -9.27 -3.09 0.66
CA THR A 51 -10.36 -3.62 1.46
C THR A 51 -11.17 -2.48 2.07
N GLY A 52 -12.48 -2.68 2.23
CA GLY A 52 -13.39 -1.61 2.59
C GLY A 52 -13.46 -0.52 1.52
N PRO A 53 -13.81 0.73 1.87
CA PRO A 53 -13.78 1.89 0.98
C PRO A 53 -12.36 2.35 0.56
N GLY A 54 -11.35 1.48 0.68
CA GLY A 54 -9.94 1.84 0.55
C GLY A 54 -9.27 2.19 1.89
N ASP A 55 -9.81 1.76 3.03
CA ASP A 55 -9.20 2.04 4.35
C ASP A 55 -7.98 1.18 4.65
N ALA A 56 -7.83 0.06 3.93
CA ALA A 56 -6.69 -0.83 4.07
C ALA A 56 -6.42 -1.57 2.77
N PHE A 57 -5.26 -2.22 2.69
CA PHE A 57 -4.92 -3.14 1.62
C PHE A 57 -4.05 -4.29 2.11
N VAL A 58 -4.05 -5.38 1.35
CA VAL A 58 -3.13 -6.52 1.50
C VAL A 58 -2.61 -6.92 0.12
N GLY A 59 -1.37 -7.38 0.04
CA GLY A 59 -0.75 -7.83 -1.18
C GLY A 59 0.71 -8.23 -0.99
N THR A 60 1.52 -7.99 -2.02
CA THR A 60 2.94 -8.29 -2.02
C THR A 60 3.77 -7.09 -2.43
N TYR A 61 5.00 -7.06 -1.91
CA TYR A 61 6.07 -6.16 -2.34
C TYR A 61 7.31 -7.00 -2.63
N GLN A 62 8.05 -6.66 -3.68
CA GLN A 62 9.27 -7.36 -4.05
C GLN A 62 10.37 -6.35 -4.35
N ARG A 63 11.46 -6.45 -3.59
CA ARG A 63 12.69 -5.72 -3.91
C ARG A 63 13.41 -6.39 -5.07
N VAL A 64 14.08 -5.60 -5.89
CA VAL A 64 14.90 -6.13 -6.99
C VAL A 64 15.92 -7.15 -6.47
N GLY A 65 15.91 -8.36 -7.03
CA GLY A 65 16.81 -9.46 -6.61
C GLY A 65 16.36 -10.26 -5.40
N GLU A 66 15.21 -9.94 -4.79
CA GLU A 66 14.65 -10.67 -3.64
C GLU A 66 13.37 -11.43 -4.01
N GLY A 67 12.96 -12.36 -3.14
CA GLY A 67 11.62 -12.96 -3.18
C GLY A 67 10.54 -11.96 -2.77
N ALA A 68 9.31 -12.17 -3.25
CA ALA A 68 8.18 -11.36 -2.83
C ALA A 68 7.87 -11.59 -1.34
N ILE A 69 7.58 -10.52 -0.62
CA ILE A 69 7.16 -10.52 0.78
C ILE A 69 5.71 -10.01 0.90
N GLY A 70 5.07 -10.30 2.03
CA GLY A 70 3.76 -9.73 2.33
C GLY A 70 3.84 -8.21 2.45
N TYR A 71 2.79 -7.52 2.01
CA TYR A 71 2.68 -6.07 2.16
C TYR A 71 1.25 -5.71 2.54
N ARG A 72 1.09 -4.90 3.58
CA ARG A 72 -0.22 -4.42 4.01
C ARG A 72 -0.15 -2.96 4.36
N GLY A 73 -1.28 -2.27 4.26
CA GLY A 73 -1.40 -0.88 4.62
C GLY A 73 -2.73 -0.59 5.27
N ARG A 74 -2.75 0.40 6.15
CA ARG A 74 -3.96 0.97 6.75
C ARG A 74 -3.90 2.49 6.63
N SER A 75 -5.04 3.09 6.31
CA SER A 75 -5.18 4.55 6.37
C SER A 75 -4.81 5.00 7.79
N PRO A 76 -3.98 6.05 7.92
CA PRO A 76 -3.67 6.59 9.23
C PRO A 76 -4.97 7.01 9.91
N ALA A 77 -5.03 6.89 11.23
CA ALA A 77 -6.16 7.42 11.98
C ALA A 77 -6.31 8.92 11.64
N PRO A 78 -7.55 9.43 11.53
CA PRO A 78 -7.74 10.86 11.30
C PRO A 78 -6.99 11.63 12.38
N THR A 79 -6.09 12.50 11.96
CA THR A 79 -5.38 13.40 12.87
C THR A 79 -6.44 14.26 13.55
N LYS A 80 -6.50 14.25 14.89
CA LYS A 80 -7.46 15.07 15.63
C LYS A 80 -7.09 16.55 15.46
N GLY A 81 -7.75 17.23 14.54
CA GLY A 81 -7.61 18.68 14.32
C GLY A 81 -7.34 19.04 12.87
N GLU A 82 -8.41 19.38 12.15
CA GLU A 82 -8.46 20.46 11.16
C GLU A 82 -9.71 21.28 11.46
#